data_AF-Q9SQA5-F1
#
_entry.id   AF-Q9SQA5-F1
#
_cell.length_a   1.000
_cell.length_b   1.000
_cell.length_c   1.000
_cell.angle_alpha   90.00
_cell.angle_beta   90.00
_cell.angle_gamma   90.00
#
_symmetry.space_group_name_H-M   'P 1'
#
loop_
_entity.id
_entity.type
_entity.pdbx_description
1 polymer ?
#
loop_
_entity_poly.entity_id
_entity_poly.type
_entity_poly.pdbx_seq_one_letter_code
_entity_poly.pdbx_strand_id
1 'polypeptide(L)' 'LNYLRPDIKHGGYTEQEDRVICSLYSSIGSRWSIIASKLPGRT' A
#
# COMPACT_ATOMS: atom_id res chain seq x y z
N LEU A 1 -23.33 -13.56 1.07
CA LEU A 1 -22.28 -12.53 1.01
C LEU A 1 -20.92 -13.21 1.19
N ASN A 2 -20.20 -13.44 0.09
CA ASN A 2 -18.90 -14.12 0.09
C ASN A 2 -17.79 -13.06 0.16
N TYR A 3 -17.38 -12.67 1.37
CA TYR A 3 -16.19 -11.84 1.57
C TYR A 3 -14.96 -12.76 1.51
N LEU A 4 -14.42 -12.94 0.31
CA LEU A 4 -13.12 -13.57 0.10
C LEU A 4 -12.05 -12.69 0.77
N ARG A 5 -11.62 -13.08 1.97
CA ARG A 5 -10.62 -12.47 2.86
C ARG A 5 -11.06 -11.22 3.64
N PRO A 6 -11.44 -11.37 4.93
CA PRO A 6 -11.69 -10.24 5.83
C PRO A 6 -10.43 -9.45 6.25
N ASP A 7 -9.23 -9.94 5.89
CA ASP A 7 -7.94 -9.36 6.30
C ASP A 7 -7.41 -8.28 5.33
N ILE A 8 -7.99 -8.15 4.13
CA ILE A 8 -7.61 -7.09 3.19
C ILE A 8 -8.32 -5.82 3.63
N LYS A 9 -7.56 -4.87 4.20
CA LYS A 9 -8.10 -3.55 4.51
C LYS A 9 -8.53 -2.89 3.19
N HIS A 10 -9.84 -2.75 2.99
CA HIS A 10 -10.44 -1.96 1.91
C HIS A 10 -10.65 -0.48 2.29
N GLY A 11 -10.09 -0.04 3.42
CA GLY A 11 -10.08 1.39 3.80
C GLY A 11 -9.08 2.19 2.97
N GLY A 12 -9.13 3.53 3.03
CA GLY A 12 -8.07 4.38 2.45
C GLY A 12 -6.69 4.05 3.03
N TYR A 13 -5.61 4.49 2.37
CA TYR A 13 -4.27 4.43 2.95
C TYR A 13 -4.25 5.23 4.24
N THR A 14 -3.62 4.68 5.28
CA THR A 14 -3.32 5.42 6.50
C THR A 14 -2.26 6.48 6.23
N GLU A 15 -2.19 7.54 7.05
CA GLU A 15 -1.17 8.59 6.90
C GLU A 15 0.27 8.03 6.94
N GLN A 16 0.48 6.93 7.65
CA GLN A 16 1.74 6.20 7.67
C GLN A 16 2.05 5.58 6.31
N GLU A 17 1.09 4.87 5.71
CA GLU A 17 1.23 4.30 4.36
C GLU A 17 1.47 5.40 3.32
N ASP A 18 0.74 6.51 3.43
CA ASP A 18 0.87 7.64 2.50
C ASP A 18 2.25 8.31 2.57
N ARG A 19 2.78 8.53 3.78
CA ARG A 19 4.16 9.02 3.96
C ARG A 19 5.20 8.07 3.37
N VAL A 20 5.01 6.76 3.53
CA VAL A 20 5.91 5.75 2.94
C VAL A 20 5.81 5.77 1.42
N ILE A 21 4.60 5.83 0.86
CA ILE A 21 4.39 5.93 -0.59
C ILE A 21 5.06 7.18 -1.13
N CYS A 22 4.83 8.35 -0.53
CA CYS A 22 5.46 9.61 -0.94
C CYS A 22 6.98 9.55 -0.83
N SER A 23 7.53 9.07 0.29
CA SER A 23 8.98 8.95 0.50
C SER A 23 9.62 8.00 -0.51
N LEU A 24 9.00 6.83 -0.75
CA LEU A 24 9.47 5.88 -1.75
C LEU A 24 9.32 6.47 -3.16
N TYR A 25 8.19 7.09 -3.49
CA TYR A 25 8.00 7.71 -4.80
C TYR A 25 9.04 8.82 -5.07
N SER A 26 9.39 9.62 -4.06
CA SER A 26 10.48 10.60 -4.18
C SER A 26 11.87 9.96 -4.34
N SER A 27 12.10 8.79 -3.76
CA SER A 27 13.39 8.09 -3.83
C SER A 27 13.55 7.24 -5.10
N ILE A 28 12.48 6.55 -5.51
CA ILE A 28 12.48 5.53 -6.55
C ILE A 28 11.60 5.84 -7.77
N GLY A 29 10.81 6.90 -7.73
CA GLY A 29 9.90 7.30 -8.80
C GLY A 29 8.66 6.41 -8.90
N SER A 30 8.11 6.28 -10.11
CA SER A 30 6.90 5.53 -10.43
C SER A 30 7.04 3.99 -10.38
N ARG A 31 8.00 3.47 -9.62
CA ARG A 31 8.26 2.03 -9.45
C ARG A 31 7.28 1.40 -8.48
N TRP A 32 5.99 1.39 -8.85
CA TRP A 32 4.89 0.91 -8.02
C TRP A 32 5.03 -0.53 -7.54
N SER A 33 5.63 -1.43 -8.32
CA SER A 33 5.88 -2.82 -7.88
C SER A 33 6.75 -2.88 -6.62
N ILE A 34 7.74 -1.98 -6.50
CA ILE A 34 8.62 -1.91 -5.33
C ILE A 34 7.89 -1.22 -4.17
N ILE A 35 7.15 -0.16 -4.46
CA ILE A 35 6.36 0.56 -3.44
C ILE A 35 5.32 -0.37 -2.81
N ALA A 36 4.57 -1.11 -3.63
CA ALA A 36 3.58 -2.08 -3.17
C ALA A 36 4.21 -3.22 -2.36
N SER A 37 5.40 -3.69 -2.75
CA SER A 37 6.15 -4.69 -1.96
C SER A 37 6.54 -4.19 -0.56
N LYS A 38 6.56 -2.87 -0.33
CA LYS A 38 6.80 -2.25 0.99
C LYS A 38 5.52 -1.99 1.79
N LEU A 39 4.35 -2.32 1.25
CA LEU A 39 3.04 -2.16 1.91
C LEU A 39 2.40 -3.54 2.19
N PRO A 40 2.92 -4.29 3.19
CA PRO A 40 2.39 -5.61 3.53
C PRO A 40 0.94 -5.50 4.01
N GLY A 41 0.04 -6.33 3.48
CA GLY A 41 -1.39 -6.34 3.84
C GLY A 41 -2.31 -5.52 2.92
N ARG A 42 -1.77 -4.88 1.87
CA ARG A 42 -2.54 -4.21 0.80
C ARG A 42 -2.50 -4.93 -0.56
N THR A 43 -1.70 -6.00 -0.68
CA THR A 43 -1.60 -6.93 -1.82
C THR A 43 -1.68 -8.35 -1.31
#